data_AF-A0A2M7RU83-F1
#
_entry.id   AF-A0A2M7RU83-F1
#
_cell.length_a   1.000
_cell.length_b   1.000
_cell.length_c   1.000
_cell.angle_alpha   90.00
_cell.angle_beta   90.00
_cell.angle_gamma   90.00
#
_symmetry.space_group_name_H-M   'P 1'
#
loop_
_entity.id
_entity.type
_entity.pdbx_description
1 polymer ?
#
loop_
_entity_poly.entity_id
_entity_poly.type
_entity_poly.pdbx_seq_one_letter_code
_entity_poly.pdbx_strand_id
1 'polypeptide(L)' 'MLKFIKHNMESIIGIEIYPIISLVLFFSFFVGLLIWVARTKKEYINHLENLPLED' A
#
# COMPACT_ATOMS: atom_id res chain seq x y z
N MET A 1 11.02 -15.71 -24.90
CA MET A 1 11.83 -15.16 -23.78
C MET A 1 11.26 -15.54 -22.42
N LEU A 2 9.98 -15.29 -22.13
CA LEU A 2 9.33 -15.70 -20.86
C LEU A 2 9.40 -17.21 -20.54
N LYS A 3 9.43 -18.08 -21.55
CA LYS A 3 9.56 -19.54 -21.38
C LYS A 3 10.83 -19.96 -20.62
N PHE A 4 11.96 -19.30 -20.86
CA PHE A 4 13.22 -19.64 -20.21
C PHE A 4 13.23 -19.24 -18.73
N ILE A 5 12.68 -18.07 -18.40
CA ILE A 5 12.59 -17.58 -17.02
C ILE A 5 11.62 -18.45 -16.22
N LYS A 6 10.43 -18.74 -16.79
CA LYS A 6 9.41 -19.55 -16.13
C LYS A 6 9.93 -20.95 -15.77
N HIS A 7 10.65 -21.61 -16.67
CA HIS A 7 11.20 -22.94 -16.41
C HIS A 7 12.27 -22.96 -15.31
N ASN A 8 13.10 -21.92 -15.23
CA ASN A 8 14.08 -21.75 -14.15
C ASN A 8 13.44 -21.36 -12.82
N MET A 9 12.28 -20.69 -12.84
CA MET A 9 11.55 -20.32 -11.63
C MET A 9 10.76 -21.52 -11.08
N GLU A 10 10.12 -22.32 -11.94
CA GLU A 10 9.37 -23.52 -11.55
C GLU A 10 10.27 -24.63 -10.95
N SER A 11 11.56 -24.67 -11.29
CA SER A 11 12.51 -25.61 -10.69
C SER A 11 12.90 -25.24 -9.25
N ILE A 12 12.60 -24.01 -8.81
CA ILE A 12 12.86 -23.55 -7.45
C ILE A 12 11.70 -23.98 -6.55
N ILE A 13 11.95 -24.99 -5.71
CA ILE A 13 10.99 -25.46 -4.72
C ILE A 13 10.60 -24.28 -3.80
N GLY A 14 9.30 -23.99 -3.71
CA GLY A 14 8.77 -22.92 -2.86
C GLY A 14 8.76 -21.52 -3.49
N ILE A 15 9.06 -21.36 -4.79
CA ILE A 15 9.01 -20.07 -5.49
C ILE A 15 7.67 -19.33 -5.38
N GLU A 16 6.58 -20.08 -5.18
CA GLU A 16 5.21 -19.58 -5.07
C GLU A 16 4.98 -18.68 -3.83
N ILE A 17 5.83 -18.78 -2.81
CA ILE A 17 5.70 -17.97 -1.58
C ILE A 17 6.09 -16.51 -1.82
N TYR A 18 7.01 -16.24 -2.74
CA TYR A 18 7.53 -14.89 -2.98
C TYR A 18 6.45 -13.92 -3.50
N PRO A 19 5.61 -14.29 -4.50
CA PRO A 19 4.46 -13.47 -4.89
C PRO A 19 3.47 -13.20 -3.75
N ILE A 20 3.18 -14.21 -2.93
CA ILE A 20 2.21 -14.08 -1.81
C ILE A 20 2.73 -13.12 -0.75
N ILE A 21 4.00 -13.27 -0.35
CA ILE A 21 4.64 -12.38 0.63
C ILE A 21 4.70 -10.95 0.08
N SER A 22 5.08 -10.78 -1.19
CA SER A 22 5.10 -9.46 -1.84
C SER A 22 3.71 -8.80 -1.82
N LEU A 23 2.67 -9.56 -2.15
CA LEU A 23 1.29 -9.08 -2.12
C LEU A 23 0.87 -8.66 -0.70
N VAL A 24 1.15 -9.48 0.31
CA VAL A 24 0.81 -9.20 1.71
C VAL A 24 1.56 -7.98 2.22
N LEU A 25 2.86 -7.86 1.94
CA LEU A 25 3.67 -6.71 2.36
C LEU A 25 3.19 -5.42 1.70
N PHE A 26 2.99 -5.45 0.38
CA PHE A 26 2.46 -4.31 -0.38
C PHE A 26 1.08 -3.92 0.15
N PHE A 27 0.15 -4.86 0.24
CA PHE A 27 -1.20 -4.59 0.71
C PHE A 27 -1.22 -4.05 2.15
N SER A 28 -0.44 -4.65 3.05
CA SER A 28 -0.35 -4.21 4.46
C SER A 28 0.22 -2.81 4.59
N PHE A 29 1.21 -2.45 3.76
CA PHE A 29 1.74 -1.10 3.72
C PHE A 29 0.66 -0.08 3.32
N PHE A 30 -0.11 -0.37 2.27
CA PHE A 30 -1.20 0.49 1.83
C PHE A 30 -2.34 0.57 2.86
N VAL A 31 -2.72 -0.55 3.48
CA VAL A 31 -3.71 -0.55 4.58
C VAL A 31 -3.21 0.30 5.75
N GLY A 32 -1.94 0.17 6.13
CA GLY A 32 -1.31 0.98 7.17
C GLY A 32 -1.36 2.48 6.84
N LEU A 33 -1.05 2.85 5.59
CA LEU A 33 -1.15 4.24 5.10
C LEU A 33 -2.59 4.75 5.14
N LEU A 34 -3.57 3.95 4.69
CA LEU A 34 -4.98 4.35 4.73
C LEU A 34 -5.47 4.55 6.16
N ILE A 35 -5.07 3.68 7.10
CA ILE A 35 -5.34 3.85 8.53
C ILE A 35 -4.69 5.13 9.05
N TRP A 36 -3.44 5.40 8.68
CA TRP A 36 -2.72 6.61 9.09
C TRP A 36 -3.40 7.88 8.56
N VAL A 37 -3.79 7.91 7.29
CA VAL A 37 -4.51 9.05 6.68
C VAL A 37 -5.89 9.23 7.31
N ALA A 38 -6.65 8.15 7.53
CA ALA A 38 -7.96 8.22 8.16
C ALA A 38 -7.90 8.69 9.62
N ARG A 39 -6.83 8.35 10.35
CA ARG A 39 -6.57 8.82 11.72
C ARG A 39 -5.94 10.20 11.77
N THR A 40 -5.29 10.64 10.69
CA THR A 40 -4.73 11.98 10.58
C THR A 40 -5.87 12.98 10.62
N LYS A 41 -5.92 13.72 11.72
CA LYS A 41 -7.07 14.52 12.11
C LYS A 41 -7.25 15.69 11.17
N LYS A 42 -8.51 15.89 10.77
CA LYS A 42 -9.05 17.10 10.13
C LYS A 42 -8.96 18.36 11.01
N GLU A 43 -8.15 18.38 12.07
CA GLU A 43 -8.08 19.47 13.06
C GLU A 43 -7.66 20.80 12.39
N TYR A 44 -6.78 20.72 11.39
CA TYR A 44 -6.42 21.86 10.53
C TYR A 44 -7.55 22.28 9.58
N ILE A 45 -8.30 21.32 9.03
CA ILE A 45 -9.42 21.59 8.11
C ILE A 45 -10.61 22.19 8.85
N ASN A 46 -10.99 21.66 10.01
CA ASN A 46 -12.11 22.19 10.80
C ASN A 46 -11.84 23.60 11.33
N HIS A 47 -10.57 23.96 11.60
CA HIS A 47 -10.22 25.33 12.00
C HIS A 47 -10.36 26.31 10.83
N LEU A 48 -9.91 25.93 9.63
CA LEU A 48 -10.05 26.73 8.41
C LEU A 48 -11.50 26.79 7.90
N GLU A 49 -12.29 25.73 8.05
CA GLU A 49 -13.70 25.68 7.66
C GLU A 49 -14.58 26.59 8.52
N ASN A 50 -14.13 26.94 9.74
CA ASN A 50 -14.81 27.89 10.64
C ASN A 50 -14.17 29.29 10.65
N LEU A 51 -13.10 29.53 9.88
CA LEU A 51 -12.72 30.91 9.60
C LEU A 51 -13.75 31.47 8.61
N PRO A 52 -14.49 32.54 8.95
CA PRO A 52 -15.16 33.31 7.92
C PRO A 52 -14.07 33.69 6.91
N LEU A 53 -14.37 33.56 5.62
CA LEU A 53 -13.49 34.02 4.55
C LEU A 53 -13.24 35.52 4.80
N GLU A 54 -12.18 35.84 5.54
CA GLU A 54 -11.68 37.20 5.65
C GLU A 54 -10.89 37.43 4.36
N ASP A 55 -11.64 38.04 3.43
CA ASP A 55 -11.37 38.53 2.06
C ASP A 55 -11.57 37.53 0.90
#